data_AF-A0A5M3WGR7-F1
#
_entry.id   AF-A0A5M3WGR7-F1
#
_cell.length_a   1.000
_cell.length_b   1.000
_cell.length_c   1.000
_cell.angle_alpha   90.00
_cell.angle_beta   90.00
_cell.angle_gamma   90.00
#
_symmetry.space_group_name_H-M   'P 1'
#
loop_
_entity.id
_entity.type
_entity.pdbx_description
1 polymer ?
#
loop_
_entity_poly.entity_id
_entity_poly.type
_entity_poly.pdbx_seq_one_letter_code
_entity_poly.pdbx_strand_id
1 'polypeptide(L)'
;MADISIPPGPIGDEPYDAIRPVGRERQSDANRAALSEALAGIELGSYDRRIVAALAGQDGSTVAVICSWLQRARAALPDGVIVLPEPAELGLPWTDGGDLLALRGPEIVLFPDGADEWTMGATTAREIAAQLAAMAQVLDERAAGGGA
;
A
#
# COMPACT_ATOMS: atom_id res chain seq x y z
N MET A 1 11.13 -23.63 1.84
CA MET A 1 10.95 -22.19 1.57
C MET A 1 12.18 -21.51 2.12
N ALA A 2 12.75 -20.58 1.37
CA ALA A 2 13.83 -19.73 1.81
C ALA A 2 13.51 -19.04 3.14
N ASP A 3 14.55 -18.76 3.93
CA ASP A 3 14.49 -17.91 5.09
C ASP A 3 14.71 -16.46 4.63
N ILE A 4 13.65 -15.64 4.74
CA ILE A 4 13.59 -14.28 4.21
C ILE A 4 13.37 -13.33 5.37
N SER A 5 14.33 -12.44 5.62
CA SER A 5 14.30 -11.43 6.67
C SER A 5 14.85 -10.11 6.13
N ILE A 6 14.01 -9.38 5.40
CA ILE A 6 14.38 -8.11 4.76
C ILE A 6 14.37 -6.99 5.81
N PRO A 7 15.47 -6.23 6.00
CA PRO A 7 15.48 -5.08 6.89
C PRO A 7 14.51 -3.97 6.41
N PRO A 8 13.61 -3.46 7.27
CA PRO A 8 12.59 -2.48 6.88
C PRO A 8 13.13 -1.05 6.79
N GLY A 9 14.37 -0.80 7.24
CA GLY A 9 15.03 0.51 7.25
C GLY A 9 16.10 0.67 6.17
N PRO A 10 16.70 1.87 6.05
CA PRO A 10 17.90 2.06 5.23
C PRO A 10 18.99 1.07 5.64
N ILE A 11 19.57 0.38 4.65
CA ILE A 11 20.60 -0.64 4.86
C ILE A 11 21.96 0.03 4.71
N GLY A 12 22.72 0.12 5.82
CA GLY A 12 24.05 0.72 5.85
C GLY A 12 25.20 -0.27 5.66
N ASP A 13 24.96 -1.55 5.97
CA ASP A 13 25.92 -2.65 5.87
C ASP A 13 25.35 -3.76 5.00
N GLU A 14 26.22 -4.56 4.38
CA GLU A 14 25.78 -5.60 3.44
C GLU A 14 24.89 -6.67 4.13
N PRO A 15 23.64 -6.88 3.67
CA PRO A 15 22.67 -7.74 4.34
C PRO A 15 22.79 -9.20 3.86
N TYR A 16 23.96 -9.82 4.05
CA TYR A 16 24.29 -11.17 3.56
C TYR A 16 23.23 -12.24 3.89
N ASP A 17 22.53 -12.04 5.00
CA ASP A 17 21.64 -13.03 5.60
C ASP A 17 20.16 -12.77 5.37
N ALA A 18 19.81 -11.70 4.65
CA ALA A 18 18.42 -11.29 4.47
C ALA A 18 17.60 -12.23 3.57
N ILE A 19 18.27 -12.98 2.67
CA ILE A 19 17.63 -13.97 1.79
C ILE A 19 18.51 -15.21 1.74
N ARG A 20 18.17 -16.22 2.56
CA ARG A 20 18.91 -17.47 2.65
C ARG A 20 18.12 -18.64 2.04
N PRO A 21 18.62 -19.29 0.98
CA PRO A 21 17.99 -20.50 0.45
C PRO A 21 18.06 -21.64 1.47
N VAL A 22 17.00 -22.45 1.55
CA VAL A 22 16.93 -23.57 2.51
C VAL A 22 17.12 -24.91 1.78
N GLY A 23 18.02 -25.74 2.30
CA GLY A 23 18.27 -27.08 1.77
C GLY A 23 19.01 -27.04 0.42
N ARG A 24 18.36 -27.51 -0.66
CA ARG A 24 18.94 -27.57 -2.02
C ARG A 24 18.42 -26.47 -2.95
N GLU A 25 17.71 -25.50 -2.40
CA GLU A 25 17.19 -24.35 -3.15
C GLU A 25 18.33 -23.49 -3.72
N ARG A 26 18.14 -22.96 -4.93
CA ARG A 26 19.11 -22.03 -5.53
C ARG A 26 18.86 -20.63 -4.99
N GLN A 27 19.92 -19.84 -4.85
CA GLN A 27 19.80 -18.42 -4.46
C GLN A 27 18.81 -17.67 -5.37
N SER A 28 18.78 -17.97 -6.67
CA SER A 28 17.86 -17.33 -7.60
C SER A 28 16.38 -17.62 -7.32
N ASP A 29 16.09 -18.79 -6.75
CA ASP A 29 14.72 -19.19 -6.43
C ASP A 29 14.28 -18.49 -5.13
N ALA A 30 15.18 -18.41 -4.14
CA ALA A 30 14.97 -17.63 -2.92
C ALA A 30 14.79 -16.12 -3.21
N ASN A 31 15.64 -15.56 -4.07
CA ASN A 31 15.54 -14.17 -4.54
C ASN A 31 14.21 -13.91 -5.26
N ARG A 32 13.75 -14.85 -6.09
CA ARG A 32 12.46 -14.75 -6.77
C ARG A 32 11.32 -14.73 -5.76
N ALA A 33 11.37 -15.58 -4.73
CA ALA A 33 10.36 -15.60 -3.67
C ALA A 33 10.29 -14.25 -2.92
N ALA A 34 11.45 -13.69 -2.54
CA ALA A 34 11.53 -12.39 -1.88
C ALA A 34 10.97 -11.25 -2.76
N LEU A 35 11.32 -11.22 -4.06
CA LEU A 35 10.77 -10.25 -5.00
C LEU A 35 9.26 -10.40 -5.18
N SER A 36 8.77 -11.65 -5.24
CA SER A 36 7.32 -11.92 -5.32
C SER A 36 6.57 -11.44 -4.09
N GLU A 37 7.12 -11.61 -2.89
CA GLU A 37 6.55 -11.07 -1.66
C GLU A 37 6.56 -9.53 -1.64
N ALA A 38 7.70 -8.92 -2.00
CA ALA A 38 7.83 -7.46 -2.04
C ALA A 38 6.87 -6.82 -3.05
N LEU A 39 6.64 -7.46 -4.20
CA LEU A 39 5.74 -7.00 -5.26
C LEU A 39 4.28 -7.49 -5.12
N ALA A 40 3.94 -8.14 -4.01
CA ALA A 40 2.58 -8.62 -3.77
C ALA A 40 1.55 -7.48 -3.91
N GLY A 41 0.47 -7.74 -4.65
CA GLY A 41 -0.58 -6.77 -4.95
C GLY A 41 -0.34 -5.88 -6.19
N ILE A 42 0.80 -6.04 -6.87
CA ILE A 42 1.08 -5.33 -8.13
C ILE A 42 0.80 -6.26 -9.31
N GLU A 43 0.01 -5.79 -10.28
CA GLU A 43 -0.16 -6.51 -11.56
C GLU A 43 1.12 -6.43 -12.38
N LEU A 44 1.67 -7.57 -12.78
CA LEU A 44 2.92 -7.65 -13.53
C LEU A 44 2.68 -8.01 -14.99
N GLY A 45 3.10 -7.10 -15.88
CA GLY A 45 3.15 -7.31 -17.32
C GLY A 45 4.19 -8.35 -17.74
N SER A 46 4.28 -8.60 -19.04
CA SER A 46 5.27 -9.52 -19.62
C SER A 46 6.71 -9.03 -19.41
N TYR A 47 6.92 -7.71 -19.54
CA TYR A 47 8.23 -7.09 -19.36
C TYR A 47 8.65 -7.09 -17.89
N ASP A 48 7.72 -6.79 -16.97
CA ASP A 48 7.98 -6.78 -15.53
C ASP A 48 8.42 -8.16 -15.04
N ARG A 49 7.74 -9.22 -15.50
CA ARG A 49 8.14 -10.61 -15.21
C ARG A 49 9.53 -10.94 -15.73
N ARG A 50 9.94 -10.37 -16.88
CA ARG A 50 11.29 -10.51 -17.42
C ARG A 50 12.32 -9.79 -16.54
N ILE A 51 11.99 -8.58 -16.06
CA ILE A 51 12.83 -7.83 -15.12
C ILE A 51 12.95 -8.56 -13.79
N VAL A 52 11.86 -9.06 -13.21
CA VAL A 52 11.88 -9.87 -11.98
C VAL A 52 12.77 -11.10 -12.16
N ALA A 53 12.72 -11.77 -13.32
CA ALA A 53 13.59 -12.90 -13.61
C ALA A 53 15.08 -12.49 -13.71
N ALA A 54 15.39 -11.33 -14.27
CA ALA A 54 16.76 -10.81 -14.33
C ALA A 54 17.28 -10.40 -12.94
N LEU A 55 16.43 -9.74 -12.13
CA LEU A 55 16.74 -9.36 -10.75
C LEU A 55 16.95 -10.58 -9.86
N ALA A 56 16.16 -11.64 -10.04
CA ALA A 56 16.35 -12.88 -9.29
C ALA A 56 17.73 -13.51 -9.50
N GLY A 57 18.40 -13.24 -10.63
CA GLY A 57 19.75 -13.70 -10.91
C GLY A 57 20.88 -12.89 -10.26
N GLN A 58 20.57 -11.76 -9.59
CA GLN A 58 21.55 -10.98 -8.83
C GLN A 58 21.92 -11.67 -7.51
N ASP A 59 22.91 -11.13 -6.80
CA ASP A 59 23.24 -11.57 -5.45
C ASP A 59 22.10 -11.25 -4.45
N GLY A 60 22.06 -12.01 -3.35
CA GLY A 60 21.01 -11.86 -2.33
C GLY A 60 21.00 -10.48 -1.67
N SER A 61 22.16 -9.85 -1.46
CA SER A 61 22.29 -8.53 -0.85
C SER A 61 21.63 -7.45 -1.71
N THR A 62 21.91 -7.45 -3.02
CA THR A 62 21.28 -6.55 -4.00
C THR A 62 19.77 -6.72 -4.01
N VAL A 63 19.28 -7.96 -4.07
CA VAL A 63 17.83 -8.23 -4.07
C VAL A 63 17.19 -7.79 -2.75
N ALA A 64 17.86 -7.98 -1.61
CA ALA A 64 17.36 -7.56 -0.30
C ALA A 64 17.24 -6.03 -0.20
N VAL A 65 18.20 -5.28 -0.74
CA VAL A 65 18.13 -3.81 -0.81
C VAL A 65 16.93 -3.35 -1.65
N ILE A 66 16.70 -3.98 -2.81
CA ILE A 66 15.54 -3.67 -3.67
C ILE A 66 14.23 -3.97 -2.94
N CYS A 67 14.12 -5.13 -2.27
CA CYS A 67 12.94 -5.48 -1.49
C CYS A 67 12.69 -4.48 -0.35
N SER A 68 13.75 -4.05 0.35
CA SER A 68 13.67 -3.01 1.38
C SER A 68 13.17 -1.68 0.81
N TRP A 69 13.62 -1.28 -0.39
CA TRP A 69 13.11 -0.07 -1.05
C TRP A 69 11.62 -0.17 -1.36
N LEU A 70 11.16 -1.30 -1.87
CA LEU A 70 9.75 -1.52 -2.19
C LEU A 70 8.87 -1.48 -0.93
N GLN A 71 9.31 -2.11 0.15
CA GLN A 71 8.61 -2.07 1.44
C GLN A 71 8.51 -0.64 1.98
N ARG A 72 9.61 0.12 1.94
CA ARG A 72 9.62 1.53 2.39
C ARG A 72 8.81 2.44 1.49
N ALA A 73 8.84 2.22 0.18
CA ALA A 73 8.01 2.97 -0.77
C ALA A 73 6.53 2.73 -0.46
N ARG A 74 6.13 1.47 -0.19
CA ARG A 74 4.77 1.14 0.23
C ARG A 74 4.39 1.78 1.56
N ALA A 75 5.27 1.74 2.56
CA ALA A 75 5.02 2.38 3.86
C ALA A 75 5.03 3.93 3.79
N ALA A 76 5.61 4.51 2.74
CA ALA A 76 5.57 5.95 2.48
C ALA A 76 4.33 6.37 1.67
N LEU A 77 3.58 5.42 1.10
CA LEU A 77 2.27 5.72 0.53
C LEU A 77 1.32 6.07 1.68
N PRO A 78 0.44 7.07 1.49
CA PRO A 78 -0.63 7.32 2.44
C PRO A 78 -1.48 6.05 2.60
N ASP A 79 -1.57 5.54 3.83
CA ASP A 79 -2.39 4.38 4.17
C ASP A 79 -3.85 4.69 3.87
N GLY A 80 -4.40 4.14 2.80
CA GLY A 80 -5.82 4.24 2.48
C GLY A 80 -6.20 5.53 1.77
N VAL A 81 -6.05 5.53 0.45
CA VAL A 81 -6.88 6.40 -0.39
C VAL A 81 -8.27 5.77 -0.44
N ILE A 82 -9.22 6.35 0.26
CA ILE A 82 -10.63 6.02 0.12
C ILE A 82 -11.18 6.90 -0.98
N VAL A 83 -11.47 6.31 -2.13
CA VAL A 83 -12.25 7.01 -3.18
C VAL A 83 -13.70 6.97 -2.74
N LEU A 84 -14.27 8.10 -2.34
CA LEU A 84 -15.72 8.18 -2.11
C LEU A 84 -16.41 8.36 -3.46
N PRO A 85 -17.27 7.42 -3.90
CA PRO A 85 -17.90 7.53 -5.20
C PRO A 85 -18.93 8.67 -5.27
N GLU A 86 -19.69 8.94 -4.18
CA GLU A 86 -20.68 10.03 -4.12
C GLU A 86 -20.93 10.51 -2.67
N PRO A 87 -20.38 11.66 -2.24
CA PRO A 87 -20.49 12.17 -0.86
C PRO A 87 -21.60 13.21 -0.63
N ALA A 88 -22.60 13.34 -1.52
CA ALA A 88 -23.68 14.32 -1.39
C ALA A 88 -24.49 14.20 -0.07
N GLU A 89 -24.42 13.06 0.61
CA GLU A 89 -25.04 12.84 1.94
C GLU A 89 -24.32 13.55 3.10
N LEU A 90 -23.09 14.07 2.88
CA LEU A 90 -22.28 14.76 3.88
C LEU A 90 -22.52 16.29 3.92
N GLY A 91 -23.42 16.82 3.08
CA GLY A 91 -23.83 18.24 3.13
C GLY A 91 -22.76 19.24 2.67
N LEU A 92 -21.74 18.79 1.94
CA LEU A 92 -20.70 19.64 1.35
C LEU A 92 -21.09 20.00 -0.10
N PRO A 93 -20.81 21.23 -0.58
CA PRO A 93 -21.07 21.62 -1.97
C PRO A 93 -19.98 21.03 -2.88
N TRP A 94 -20.33 20.02 -3.69
CA TRP A 94 -19.40 19.34 -4.60
C TRP A 94 -19.75 19.67 -6.06
N THR A 95 -18.72 19.94 -6.87
CA THR A 95 -18.83 20.12 -8.32
C THR A 95 -18.22 18.91 -9.02
N ASP A 96 -18.93 18.38 -10.02
CA ASP A 96 -18.64 17.14 -10.75
C ASP A 96 -17.16 16.97 -11.11
N GLY A 97 -16.42 16.13 -10.38
CA GLY A 97 -14.98 16.03 -10.55
C GLY A 97 -14.23 14.97 -9.73
N GLY A 98 -14.88 13.88 -9.28
CA GLY A 98 -14.18 12.70 -8.78
C GLY A 98 -13.15 12.93 -7.67
N ASP A 99 -13.49 13.70 -6.64
CA ASP A 99 -12.53 14.05 -5.59
C ASP A 99 -12.08 12.83 -4.78
N LEU A 100 -10.80 12.79 -4.46
CA LEU A 100 -10.18 11.71 -3.70
C LEU A 100 -10.04 12.10 -2.22
N LEU A 101 -10.30 11.14 -1.33
CA LEU A 101 -9.97 11.24 0.09
C LEU A 101 -8.77 10.35 0.37
N ALA A 102 -7.66 10.94 0.81
CA ALA A 102 -6.48 10.19 1.22
C ALA A 102 -6.25 10.35 2.72
N LEU A 103 -6.10 9.23 3.42
CA LEU A 103 -5.61 9.21 4.79
C LEU A 103 -4.07 9.26 4.76
N ARG A 104 -3.49 10.34 5.27
CA ARG A 104 -2.04 10.54 5.34
C ARG A 104 -1.62 10.68 6.79
N GLY A 105 -1.24 9.56 7.43
CA GLY A 105 -0.92 9.57 8.85
C GLY A 105 -2.14 9.98 9.69
N PRO A 106 -2.07 11.01 10.57
CA PRO A 106 -3.23 11.49 11.35
C PRO A 106 -4.13 12.48 10.58
N GLU A 107 -3.86 12.77 9.31
CA GLU A 107 -4.55 13.79 8.52
C GLU A 107 -5.40 13.16 7.42
N ILE A 108 -6.51 13.84 7.09
CA ILE A 108 -7.32 13.57 5.90
C ILE A 108 -6.97 14.65 4.88
N VAL A 109 -6.58 14.22 3.69
CA VAL A 109 -6.34 15.09 2.53
C VAL A 109 -7.49 14.95 1.56
N LEU A 110 -8.09 16.08 1.21
CA LEU A 110 -9.12 16.19 0.18
C LEU A 110 -8.47 16.66 -1.12
N PHE A 111 -8.81 16.01 -2.24
CA PHE A 111 -8.40 16.42 -3.58
C PHE A 111 -9.62 16.88 -4.40
N PRO A 112 -10.18 18.06 -4.12
CA PRO A 112 -11.26 18.60 -4.94
C PRO A 112 -10.85 18.75 -6.41
N ASP A 113 -11.66 18.24 -7.33
CA ASP A 113 -11.48 18.25 -8.79
C ASP A 113 -10.16 17.61 -9.27
N GLY A 114 -9.57 16.73 -8.45
CA GLY A 114 -8.33 16.00 -8.78
C GLY A 114 -7.09 16.87 -8.97
N ALA A 115 -7.14 18.17 -8.66
CA ALA A 115 -6.11 19.13 -9.05
C ALA A 115 -5.37 19.81 -7.89
N ASP A 116 -6.05 20.26 -6.82
CA ASP A 116 -5.42 21.05 -5.75
C ASP A 116 -5.58 20.41 -4.35
N GLU A 117 -4.46 20.19 -3.66
CA GLU A 117 -4.36 19.62 -2.31
C GLU A 117 -5.00 20.56 -1.27
N TRP A 118 -6.09 20.12 -0.65
CA TRP A 118 -6.63 20.78 0.54
C TRP A 118 -6.30 19.96 1.79
N THR A 119 -5.38 20.49 2.59
CA THR A 119 -4.98 19.88 3.86
C THR A 119 -5.93 20.34 4.97
N MET A 120 -6.61 19.39 5.63
CA MET A 120 -7.42 19.68 6.81
C MET A 120 -6.62 19.38 8.09
N GLY A 121 -6.75 20.23 9.11
CA GLY A 121 -6.09 20.02 10.40
C GLY A 121 -6.54 18.72 11.09
N ALA A 122 -5.61 18.07 11.81
CA ALA A 122 -5.79 16.73 12.39
C ALA A 122 -7.02 16.54 13.29
N THR A 123 -7.57 17.60 13.89
CA THR A 123 -8.79 17.51 14.70
C THR A 123 -10.04 17.36 13.82
N THR A 124 -10.17 18.19 12.80
CA THR A 124 -11.26 18.10 11.81
C THR A 124 -11.19 16.77 11.04
N ALA A 125 -9.98 16.32 10.70
CA ALA A 125 -9.76 15.01 10.09
C ALA A 125 -10.29 13.85 10.97
N ARG A 126 -10.00 13.88 12.28
CA ARG A 126 -10.49 12.86 13.22
C ARG A 126 -12.01 12.87 13.37
N GLU A 127 -12.63 14.05 13.36
CA GLU A 127 -14.09 14.18 13.44
C GLU A 127 -14.77 13.61 12.20
N ILE A 128 -14.26 13.93 10.99
CA ILE A 128 -14.79 13.40 9.73
C ILE A 128 -14.58 11.87 9.66
N ALA A 129 -13.41 11.35 10.05
CA ALA A 129 -13.17 9.91 10.12
C ALA A 129 -14.17 9.18 11.04
N ALA A 130 -14.46 9.76 12.21
CA ALA A 130 -15.41 9.19 13.15
C ALA A 130 -16.84 9.18 12.59
N GLN A 131 -17.24 10.23 11.88
CA GLN A 131 -18.55 10.31 11.21
C GLN A 131 -18.68 9.27 10.11
N LEU A 132 -17.65 9.12 9.25
CA LEU A 132 -17.63 8.11 8.20
C LEU A 132 -17.69 6.68 8.76
N ALA A 133 -16.95 6.40 9.83
CA ALA A 133 -16.99 5.09 10.50
C ALA A 133 -18.38 4.77 11.06
N ALA A 134 -19.06 5.76 11.65
CA ALA A 134 -20.44 5.61 12.13
C ALA A 134 -21.42 5.37 10.97
N MET A 135 -21.26 6.06 9.85
CA MET A 135 -22.10 5.85 8.66
C MET A 135 -21.92 4.45 8.07
N ALA A 136 -20.68 3.95 7.97
CA ALA A 136 -20.39 2.61 7.48
C ALA A 136 -21.11 1.53 8.32
N GLN A 137 -21.09 1.68 9.65
CA GLN A 137 -21.81 0.77 10.56
C GLN A 137 -23.32 0.76 10.30
N VAL A 138 -23.94 1.93 10.10
CA VAL A 138 -25.38 2.02 9.79
C VAL A 138 -25.71 1.36 8.45
N LEU A 139 -24.83 1.48 7.45
CA LEU A 139 -25.02 0.84 6.15
C LEU A 139 -24.90 -0.69 6.24
N ASP A 140 -23.92 -1.20 6.99
CA ASP A 140 -23.76 -2.64 7.25
C ASP A 140 -24.98 -3.22 7.97
N GLU A 141 -25.50 -2.51 8.98
CA GLU A 141 -26.72 -2.89 9.70
C GLU A 141 -27.96 -2.92 8.80
N ARG A 142 -28.08 -1.95 7.89
CA ARG A 142 -29.18 -1.91 6.90
C ARG A 142 -29.07 -3.03 5.87
N ALA A 143 -27.85 -3.34 5.41
CA ALA A 143 -27.59 -4.45 4.51
C ALA A 143 -27.90 -5.80 5.18
N ALA A 144 -27.61 -5.94 6.49
CA ALA A 144 -27.95 -7.11 7.27
C ALA A 144 -29.45 -7.22 7.60
N GLY A 145 -30.16 -6.09 7.75
CA GLY A 145 -31.58 -6.03 8.09
C GLY A 145 -32.56 -6.10 6.92
N GLY A 146 -32.11 -5.86 5.68
CA GLY A 146 -32.94 -5.85 4.47
C GLY A 146 -33.23 -7.24 3.86
N GLY A 147 -32.84 -8.32 4.53
CA GLY A 147 -33.01 -9.71 4.08
C GLY A 147 -34.06 -10.51 4.85
N ALA A 148 -35.19 -9.88 5.22
CA ALA A 148 -36.33 -10.55 5.86
C ALA A 148 -37.64 -10.30 5.09
#